data_AF-A0A1X9MFE6-F1
#
_entry.id   AF-A0A1X9MFE6-F1
#
_cell.length_a   1.000
_cell.length_b   1.000
_cell.length_c   1.000
_cell.angle_alpha   90.00
_cell.angle_beta   90.00
_cell.angle_gamma   90.00
#
_symmetry.space_group_name_H-M   'P 1'
#
loop_
_entity.id
_entity.type
_entity.pdbx_description
1 polymer ?
#
loop_
_entity_poly.entity_id
_entity_poly.type
_entity_poly.pdbx_seq_one_letter_code
_entity_poly.pdbx_strand_id
1 'polypeptide(L)'
;MKQSLSFSVKERELVVEAMEIYRNRYEGVGQMRFDLILSKAQQGVSEFDSEEMSYIVQALTAYARFKSLLPDSNKEVDYSELAKFVKDANNDFQIKHMPVKEVSSYVQSSIH
;
A
#
# COMPACT_ATOMS: atom_id res chain seq x y z
N MET A 1 -6.72 12.56 -6.06
CA MET A 1 -7.71 12.17 -5.02
C MET A 1 -6.97 11.36 -3.97
N LYS A 2 -7.38 11.43 -2.70
CA LYS A 2 -6.74 10.73 -1.59
C LYS A 2 -7.76 9.82 -0.90
N GLN A 3 -7.30 8.69 -0.38
CA GLN A 3 -8.01 7.75 0.47
C GLN A 3 -7.50 7.92 1.90
N SER A 4 -8.41 7.99 2.87
CA SER A 4 -8.03 8.00 4.28
C SER A 4 -7.79 6.55 4.76
N LEU A 5 -6.63 6.32 5.37
CA LEU A 5 -6.21 5.11 6.07
C LEU A 5 -5.97 5.46 7.54
N SER A 6 -6.74 4.84 8.43
CA SER A 6 -6.56 5.01 9.87
C SER A 6 -5.67 3.90 10.42
N PHE A 7 -4.42 4.22 10.73
CA PHE A 7 -3.51 3.32 11.44
C PHE A 7 -3.52 3.61 12.94
N SER A 8 -3.51 2.55 13.75
CA SER A 8 -3.06 2.64 15.14
C SER A 8 -1.59 3.06 15.21
N VAL A 9 -1.14 3.51 16.39
CA VAL A 9 0.27 3.87 16.61
C VAL A 9 1.20 2.71 16.26
N LYS A 10 0.84 1.49 16.68
CA LYS A 10 1.60 0.27 16.41
C LYS A 10 1.67 -0.03 14.91
N GLU A 11 0.54 0.02 14.20
CA GLU A 11 0.53 -0.23 12.75
C GLU A 11 1.37 0.79 11.99
N ARG A 12 1.32 2.06 12.40
CA ARG A 12 2.17 3.10 11.81
C ARG A 12 3.65 2.81 12.00
N GLU A 13 4.07 2.37 13.19
CA GLU A 13 5.45 1.95 13.45
C GLU A 13 5.88 0.80 12.53
N LEU A 14 5.00 -0.18 12.29
CA LEU A 14 5.27 -1.29 11.37
C LEU A 14 5.40 -0.82 9.91
N VAL A 15 4.55 0.12 9.47
CA VAL A 15 4.66 0.74 8.14
C VAL A 15 6.01 1.44 7.98
N VAL A 16 6.39 2.26 8.97
CA VAL A 16 7.66 3.00 8.95
C VAL A 16 8.84 2.03 8.92
N GLU A 17 8.87 1.02 9.79
CA GLU A 17 9.94 0.01 9.84
C GLU A 17 10.09 -0.70 8.48
N ALA A 18 8.98 -1.19 7.90
CA ALA A 18 9.02 -1.88 6.63
C ALA A 18 9.50 -0.97 5.48
N MET A 19 9.06 0.30 5.47
CA MET A 19 9.47 1.27 4.47
C MET A 19 10.94 1.65 4.59
N GLU A 20 11.46 1.87 5.80
CA GLU A 20 12.88 2.19 6.01
C GLU A 20 13.81 1.08 5.50
N ILE A 21 13.47 -0.18 5.79
CA ILE A 21 14.23 -1.34 5.29
C ILE A 21 14.13 -1.45 3.76
N TYR A 22 12.95 -1.18 3.19
CA TYR A 22 12.71 -1.29 1.75
C TYR A 22 13.27 -0.09 0.94
N ARG A 23 13.57 1.03 1.60
CA ARG A 23 14.03 2.30 0.98
C ARG A 23 15.16 2.13 -0.02
N ASN A 24 16.12 1.25 0.28
CA ASN A 24 17.31 1.01 -0.55
C ASN A 24 17.00 0.35 -1.92
N ARG A 25 15.74 0.00 -2.19
CA ARG A 25 15.30 -0.51 -3.50
C ARG A 25 15.05 0.59 -4.54
N TYR A 26 15.01 1.85 -4.12
CA TYR A 26 14.73 2.98 -5.01
C TYR A 26 15.95 3.91 -5.11
N GLU A 27 16.16 4.48 -6.28
CA GLU A 27 17.22 5.44 -6.57
C GLU A 27 16.65 6.68 -7.30
N GLY A 28 17.38 7.80 -7.22
CA GLY A 28 17.03 9.04 -7.92
C GLY A 28 15.62 9.55 -7.58
N VAL A 29 14.82 9.85 -8.60
CA VAL A 29 13.46 10.40 -8.43
C VAL A 29 12.53 9.42 -7.71
N GLY A 30 12.69 8.11 -7.94
CA GLY A 30 11.90 7.09 -7.25
C GLY A 30 12.15 7.11 -5.75
N GLN A 31 13.41 7.28 -5.34
CA GLN A 31 13.79 7.40 -3.93
C GLN A 31 13.20 8.67 -3.30
N MET A 32 13.25 9.81 -3.98
CA MET A 32 12.66 11.06 -3.48
C MET A 32 11.15 10.93 -3.24
N ARG A 33 10.43 10.26 -4.15
CA ARG A 33 9.00 9.98 -3.99
C ARG A 33 8.74 9.04 -2.81
N PHE A 34 9.53 7.99 -2.70
CA PHE A 34 9.42 7.03 -1.61
C PHE A 34 9.68 7.70 -0.25
N ASP A 35 10.69 8.56 -0.16
CA ASP A 35 11.04 9.31 1.04
C ASP A 35 9.94 10.27 1.48
N LEU A 36 9.25 10.90 0.53
CA LEU A 36 8.08 11.74 0.83
C LEU A 36 6.96 10.92 1.48
N ILE A 37 6.72 9.71 1.00
CA ILE A 37 5.68 8.81 1.53
C ILE A 37 6.07 8.31 2.93
N LEU A 38 7.34 7.94 3.11
CA LEU A 38 7.88 7.56 4.42
C LEU A 38 7.72 8.70 5.43
N SER A 39 8.06 9.93 5.05
CA SER A 39 7.88 11.12 5.91
C SER A 39 6.42 11.33 6.29
N LYS A 40 5.46 11.09 5.38
CA LYS A 40 4.03 11.17 5.69
C LYS A 40 3.61 10.11 6.70
N ALA A 41 4.06 8.87 6.52
CA ALA A 41 3.80 7.78 7.46
C ALA A 41 4.37 8.10 8.86
N GLN A 42 5.59 8.61 8.95
CA GLN A 42 6.22 9.05 10.20
C GLN A 42 5.45 10.18 10.90
N GLN A 43 4.94 11.15 10.12
CA GLN A 43 4.12 12.25 10.64
C GLN A 43 2.70 11.81 11.05
N GLY A 44 2.30 10.57 10.75
CA GLY A 44 0.94 10.09 11.01
C GLY A 44 -0.12 10.69 10.09
N VAL A 45 0.27 11.14 8.89
CA VAL A 45 -0.69 11.52 7.85
C VAL A 45 -1.52 10.30 7.50
N SER A 46 -2.85 10.45 7.46
CA SER A 46 -3.78 9.36 7.13
C SER A 46 -4.20 9.34 5.67
N GLU A 47 -3.89 10.38 4.88
CA GLU A 47 -4.37 10.51 3.51
C GLU A 47 -3.32 10.10 2.48
N PHE A 48 -3.64 9.06 1.70
CA PHE A 48 -2.75 8.48 0.69
C PHE A 48 -3.46 8.35 -0.66
N ASP A 49 -2.77 8.60 -1.76
CA ASP A 49 -3.28 8.21 -3.08
C ASP A 49 -2.91 6.76 -3.42
N SER A 50 -3.37 6.32 -4.59
CA SER A 50 -3.17 4.94 -5.03
C SER A 50 -1.70 4.57 -5.28
N GLU A 51 -0.89 5.52 -5.75
CA GLU A 51 0.56 5.30 -5.94
C GLU A 51 1.23 5.15 -4.57
N GLU A 52 0.91 6.05 -3.64
CA GLU A 52 1.45 6.03 -2.27
C GLU A 52 1.09 4.75 -1.51
N MET A 53 -0.19 4.32 -1.59
CA MET A 53 -0.64 3.05 -1.01
C MET A 53 0.08 1.86 -1.65
N SER A 54 0.38 1.91 -2.94
CA SER A 54 1.12 0.85 -3.64
C SER A 54 2.56 0.71 -3.14
N TYR A 55 3.25 1.82 -2.84
CA TYR A 55 4.58 1.79 -2.22
C TYR A 55 4.54 1.18 -0.81
N ILE A 56 3.54 1.53 -0.01
CA ILE A 56 3.35 0.97 1.34
C ILE A 56 3.14 -0.55 1.27
N VAL A 57 2.26 -1.01 0.37
CA VAL A 57 2.00 -2.45 0.16
C VAL A 57 3.26 -3.19 -0.28
N GLN A 58 4.06 -2.61 -1.18
CA GLN A 58 5.32 -3.23 -1.64
C GLN A 58 6.32 -3.39 -0.49
N ALA A 59 6.51 -2.35 0.32
CA ALA A 59 7.40 -2.38 1.47
C ALA A 59 6.97 -3.42 2.51
N LEU A 60 5.69 -3.39 2.93
CA LEU A 60 5.14 -4.35 3.90
C LEU A 60 5.24 -5.79 3.39
N THR A 61 4.89 -6.05 2.13
CA THR A 61 4.95 -7.39 1.53
C THR A 61 6.39 -7.91 1.47
N ALA A 62 7.35 -7.07 1.07
CA ALA A 62 8.74 -7.45 1.00
C ALA A 62 9.31 -7.73 2.39
N TYR A 63 8.95 -6.91 3.38
CA TYR A 63 9.44 -7.07 4.74
C TYR A 63 8.83 -8.27 5.45
N ALA A 64 7.54 -8.56 5.23
CA ALA A 64 6.89 -9.78 5.70
C ALA A 64 7.63 -11.04 5.19
N ARG A 65 7.98 -11.07 3.90
CA ARG A 65 8.76 -12.17 3.31
C ARG A 65 10.14 -12.27 3.94
N PHE A 66 10.85 -11.15 4.11
CA PHE A 66 12.16 -11.13 4.76
C PHE A 66 12.10 -11.67 6.19
N LYS A 67 11.14 -11.21 7.01
CA LYS A 67 10.95 -11.71 8.39
C LYS A 67 10.65 -13.20 8.42
N SER A 68 9.85 -13.72 7.51
CA SER A 68 9.52 -15.16 7.44
C SER A 68 10.73 -16.08 7.19
N LEU A 69 11.84 -15.52 6.69
CA LEU A 69 13.09 -16.23 6.47
C LEU A 69 14.02 -16.23 7.70
N LEU A 70 13.70 -15.46 8.75
CA LEU A 70 14.51 -15.38 9.96
C LEU A 70 14.07 -16.45 10.98
N PRO A 71 14.99 -17.26 11.51
CA PRO A 71 14.67 -18.40 12.37
C PRO A 71 13.99 -18.04 13.71
N ASP A 72 14.15 -16.81 14.19
CA ASP A 72 13.54 -16.28 15.43
C ASP A 72 12.50 -15.19 15.17
N SER A 73 11.89 -15.15 13.98
CA SER A 73 10.81 -14.20 13.75
C SER A 73 9.61 -14.57 14.62
N ASN A 74 9.37 -13.81 15.69
CA ASN A 74 8.10 -13.84 16.41
C ASN A 74 6.99 -13.63 15.38
N LYS A 75 6.20 -14.67 15.14
CA LYS A 75 5.07 -14.67 14.19
C LYS A 75 3.94 -13.71 14.57
N GLU A 76 4.05 -13.03 15.70
CA GLU A 76 3.05 -12.09 16.22
C GLU A 76 2.98 -10.76 15.46
N VAL A 77 4.01 -10.40 14.68
CA VAL A 77 4.01 -9.12 13.95
C VAL A 77 3.46 -9.31 12.55
N ASP A 78 2.20 -8.91 12.35
CA ASP A 78 1.47 -9.20 11.11
C ASP A 78 1.64 -8.13 10.03
N TYR A 79 2.85 -8.05 9.47
CA TYR A 79 3.12 -7.25 8.27
C TYR A 79 2.26 -7.66 7.07
N SER A 80 1.85 -8.94 7.01
CA SER A 80 1.08 -9.48 5.88
C SER A 80 -0.38 -9.03 5.92
N GLU A 81 -1.00 -9.05 7.11
CA GLU A 81 -2.34 -8.52 7.34
C GLU A 81 -2.38 -7.02 7.12
N LEU A 82 -1.38 -6.27 7.59
CA LEU A 82 -1.29 -4.84 7.34
C LEU A 82 -1.11 -4.53 5.85
N ALA A 83 -0.29 -5.30 5.12
CA ALA A 83 -0.17 -5.18 3.66
C ALA A 83 -1.51 -5.44 2.96
N LYS A 84 -2.25 -6.45 3.42
CA LYS A 84 -3.57 -6.79 2.87
C LYS A 84 -4.57 -5.67 3.12
N PHE A 85 -4.64 -5.13 4.34
CA PHE A 85 -5.51 -4.00 4.68
C PHE A 85 -5.30 -2.80 3.74
N VAL A 86 -4.04 -2.37 3.56
CA VAL A 86 -3.73 -1.24 2.68
C VAL A 86 -4.05 -1.56 1.22
N LYS A 87 -3.79 -2.80 0.78
CA LYS A 87 -4.10 -3.25 -0.59
C LYS A 87 -5.60 -3.25 -0.87
N ASP A 88 -6.40 -3.75 0.05
CA ASP A 88 -7.85 -3.81 -0.09
C ASP A 88 -8.44 -2.39 -0.15
N ALA A 89 -7.97 -1.48 0.71
CA ALA A 89 -8.35 -0.07 0.65
C ALA A 89 -7.94 0.61 -0.67
N ASN A 90 -6.75 0.27 -1.21
CA ASN A 90 -6.31 0.78 -2.51
C ASN A 90 -7.18 0.25 -3.66
N ASN A 91 -7.53 -1.03 -3.65
CA ASN A 91 -8.43 -1.62 -4.66
C ASN A 91 -9.80 -0.95 -4.63
N ASP A 92 -10.38 -0.75 -3.45
CA ASP A 92 -11.66 -0.07 -3.28
C ASP A 92 -11.61 1.37 -3.80
N PHE A 93 -10.52 2.09 -3.50
CA PHE A 93 -10.29 3.43 -4.00
C PHE A 93 -10.17 3.45 -5.54
N GLN A 94 -9.39 2.54 -6.11
CA GLN A 94 -9.24 2.42 -7.56
C GLN A 94 -10.57 2.05 -8.24
N ILE A 95 -11.37 1.14 -7.68
CA ILE A 95 -12.68 0.76 -8.22
C ILE A 95 -13.63 1.96 -8.20
N LYS A 96 -13.69 2.71 -7.10
CA LYS A 96 -14.55 3.90 -6.96
C LYS A 96 -14.19 5.03 -7.93
N HIS A 97 -12.91 5.11 -8.32
CA HIS A 97 -12.39 6.19 -9.15
C HIS A 97 -11.93 5.73 -10.54
N MET A 98 -12.18 4.48 -10.91
CA MET A 98 -11.96 4.01 -12.26
C MET A 98 -12.93 4.78 -13.17
N PRO A 99 -12.43 5.43 -14.24
CA PRO A 99 -13.32 5.97 -15.25
C PRO A 99 -14.16 4.81 -15.78
N VAL A 100 -15.48 4.93 -15.71
CA VAL A 100 -16.43 3.97 -16.26
C VAL A 100 -16.19 3.93 -17.78
N LYS A 101 -15.23 3.09 -18.22
CA LYS A 101 -15.14 2.70 -19.61
C LYS A 101 -16.34 1.79 -19.86
N GLU A 102 -17.40 2.42 -20.36
CA GLU A 102 -18.45 1.82 -21.17
C GLU A 102 -18.89 0.41 -20.75
N VAL A 103 -19.79 0.34 -19.76
CA VAL A 103 -20.70 -0.82 -19.65
C VAL A 103 -21.71 -0.84 -20.81
N SER A 104 -21.63 0.13 -21.75
CA SER A 104 -22.59 0.28 -22.85
C SER A 104 -22.36 -0.65 -24.04
N SER A 105 -21.23 -1.38 -24.14
CA SER A 105 -20.93 -2.21 -25.33
C SER A 105 -21.27 -3.70 -25.19
N TYR A 106 -21.65 -4.19 -24.01
CA TYR A 106 -22.00 -5.61 -23.82
C TYR A 106 -23.52 -5.90 -23.85
N VAL A 107 -24.37 -4.87 -23.78
CA VAL A 107 -25.83 -5.05 -23.80
C VAL A 107 -26.41 -5.02 -25.22
N GLN A 108 -25.64 -4.55 -26.23
CA GLN A 108 -26.09 -4.56 -27.63
C GLN A 108 -25.78 -5.85 -28.39
N SER A 109 -24.92 -6.73 -27.87
CA SER A 109 -24.59 -8.02 -28.50
C SER A 109 -25.62 -9.12 -28.23
N SER A 110 -26.63 -8.86 -27.40
CA SER A 110 -27.69 -9.82 -27.04
C SER A 110 -29.00 -9.58 -27.80
N ILE A 111 -28.99 -8.70 -28.79
CA ILE A 111 -30.14 -8.47 -29.69
C ILE A 111 -29.62 -8.53 -31.13
N HIS A 112 -29.26 -9.73 -31.60
CA HIS A 112 -29.40 -10.12 -33.01
C HIS A 112 -29.37 -11.64 -33.15
#